data_AF-A0A0D6LQ32-F1
#
_entry.id   AF-A0A0D6LQ32-F1
#
_cell.length_a   1.000
_cell.length_b   1.000
_cell.length_c   1.000
_cell.angle_alpha   90.00
_cell.angle_beta   90.00
_cell.angle_gamma   90.00
#
_symmetry.space_group_name_H-M   'P 1'
#
loop_
_entity.id
_entity.type
_entity.pdbx_description
1 polymer ?
#
loop_
_entity_poly.entity_id
_entity_poly.type
_entity_poly.pdbx_seq_one_letter_code
_entity_poly.pdbx_strand_id
1 'polypeptide(L)'
;MSPTPVLLLQSERFSNWQRLLRVVFLTVLFVVKKSNQARKHFGESKSTLYNKAKMILFRQAQLQYPPSPEIEDQLKLFKCAETNLWKSKERVDNADLPAETITPIYLPRESHITSLYILHIHRTNNHCGINQTLTELRRRVWITKGRLTTKRTLNKLCFHCKRYKAQPFKLPEFPVHPARRVTGPLYPSEKAGMDYTGPLPYKTDSNTTEKYWLLLSEHTRNLH
;
A
#
# COMPACT_ATOMS: atom_id res chain seq x y z
N MET A 1 10.19 -30.69 -21.55
CA MET A 1 9.21 -29.66 -21.16
C MET A 1 8.46 -30.19 -19.94
N SER A 2 8.67 -29.60 -18.76
CA SER A 2 7.91 -29.99 -17.58
C SER A 2 6.42 -29.62 -17.77
N PRO A 3 5.47 -30.47 -17.37
CA PRO A 3 4.05 -30.17 -17.52
C PRO A 3 3.74 -28.88 -16.76
N THR A 4 3.08 -27.94 -17.43
CA THR A 4 2.56 -26.73 -16.77
C THR A 4 1.67 -27.20 -15.62
N PRO A 5 1.97 -26.84 -14.37
CA PRO A 5 1.19 -27.32 -13.23
C PRO A 5 -0.25 -26.85 -13.41
N VAL A 6 -1.20 -27.78 -13.24
CA VAL A 6 -2.62 -27.47 -13.30
C VAL A 6 -2.93 -26.45 -12.21
N LEU A 7 -3.06 -25.18 -12.60
CA LEU A 7 -3.41 -24.11 -11.68
C LEU A 7 -4.87 -24.27 -11.30
N LEU A 8 -5.14 -24.32 -9.99
CA LEU A 8 -6.52 -24.41 -9.49
C LEU A 8 -7.39 -23.23 -9.98
N LEU A 9 -6.79 -22.04 -10.07
CA LEU A 9 -7.47 -20.81 -10.49
C LEU A 9 -6.53 -19.88 -11.25
N GLN A 10 -7.01 -19.19 -12.27
CA GLN A 10 -6.28 -18.07 -12.90
C GLN A 10 -6.31 -16.84 -11.99
N SER A 11 -5.25 -16.64 -11.22
CA SER A 11 -5.17 -15.56 -10.22
C SER A 11 -5.25 -14.15 -10.86
N GLU A 12 -4.80 -13.99 -12.10
CA GLU A 12 -4.78 -12.72 -12.85
C GLU A 12 -6.16 -12.11 -13.08
N ARG A 13 -7.22 -12.92 -13.05
CA ARG A 13 -8.61 -12.45 -13.15
C ARG A 13 -9.07 -11.65 -11.93
N PHE A 14 -8.28 -11.63 -10.86
CA PHE A 14 -8.62 -10.98 -9.61
C PHE A 14 -7.73 -9.75 -9.37
N SER A 15 -8.37 -8.64 -8.99
CA SER A 15 -7.70 -7.40 -8.56
C SER A 15 -7.72 -7.19 -7.04
N ASN A 16 -8.33 -8.12 -6.29
CA ASN A 16 -8.51 -8.04 -4.85
C ASN A 16 -8.27 -9.39 -4.17
N TRP A 17 -7.36 -9.41 -3.20
CA TRP A 17 -7.02 -10.60 -2.40
C TRP A 17 -8.23 -11.23 -1.71
N GLN A 18 -9.09 -10.45 -1.06
CA GLN A 18 -10.25 -10.99 -0.35
C GLN A 18 -11.24 -11.65 -1.31
N ARG A 19 -11.40 -11.12 -2.53
CA ARG A 19 -12.25 -11.75 -3.55
C ARG A 19 -11.66 -13.09 -3.99
N LEU A 20 -10.37 -13.13 -4.29
CA LEU A 20 -9.66 -14.36 -4.63
C LEU A 20 -9.77 -15.42 -3.50
N LEU A 21 -9.48 -15.02 -2.27
CA LEU A 21 -9.52 -15.89 -1.10
C LEU A 21 -10.94 -16.38 -0.81
N ARG A 22 -11.98 -15.55 -0.99
CA ARG A 22 -13.37 -15.97 -0.86
C ARG A 22 -13.75 -17.04 -1.88
N VAL A 23 -13.32 -16.91 -3.14
CA VAL A 23 -13.61 -17.93 -4.16
C VAL A 23 -12.99 -19.27 -3.77
N VAL A 24 -11.71 -19.28 -3.37
CA VAL A 24 -11.03 -20.50 -2.90
C VAL A 24 -11.70 -21.06 -1.64
N PHE A 25 -12.10 -20.20 -0.72
CA PHE A 25 -12.82 -20.62 0.48
C PHE A 25 -14.14 -21.29 0.14
N LEU A 26 -14.91 -20.73 -0.81
CA LEU A 26 -16.19 -21.31 -1.24
C LEU A 26 -16.00 -22.64 -1.97
N THR A 27 -14.94 -22.81 -2.78
CA THR A 27 -14.65 -24.09 -3.42
C THR A 27 -14.27 -25.16 -2.39
N VAL A 28 -13.43 -24.82 -1.41
CA VAL A 28 -13.09 -25.73 -0.30
C VAL A 28 -14.33 -26.08 0.50
N LEU A 29 -15.18 -25.10 0.83
CA LEU A 29 -16.43 -25.31 1.56
C LEU A 29 -17.38 -26.25 0.80
N PHE A 30 -17.51 -26.07 -0.51
CA PHE A 30 -18.31 -26.94 -1.37
C PHE A 30 -17.79 -28.39 -1.33
N VAL A 31 -16.48 -28.58 -1.48
CA VAL A 31 -15.85 -29.91 -1.44
C VAL A 31 -16.04 -30.58 -0.08
N VAL A 32 -15.87 -29.85 1.02
CA VAL A 32 -16.09 -30.34 2.39
C VAL A 32 -17.56 -30.75 2.61
N LYS A 33 -18.52 -30.00 2.06
CA LYS A 33 -19.94 -30.36 2.13
C LYS A 33 -20.31 -31.60 1.32
N LYS A 34 -19.52 -31.94 0.29
CA LYS A 34 -19.79 -33.06 -0.61
C LYS A 34 -19.02 -34.33 -0.27
N SER A 35 -17.90 -34.22 0.44
CA SER A 35 -17.02 -35.37 0.74
C SER A 35 -16.65 -35.45 2.21
N ASN A 36 -16.98 -36.60 2.83
CA ASN A 36 -16.59 -36.91 4.20
C ASN A 36 -15.06 -36.99 4.40
N GLN A 37 -14.32 -37.43 3.38
CA GLN A 37 -12.86 -37.46 3.44
C GLN A 37 -12.28 -36.04 3.43
N ALA A 38 -12.82 -35.16 2.59
CA ALA A 38 -12.42 -33.75 2.58
C ALA A 38 -12.73 -33.06 3.91
N ARG A 39 -13.87 -33.37 4.53
CA ARG A 39 -14.25 -32.87 5.85
C ARG A 39 -13.25 -33.26 6.94
N LYS A 40 -12.79 -34.52 6.96
CA LYS A 40 -11.72 -34.97 7.86
C LYS A 40 -10.39 -34.25 7.60
N HIS A 41 -10.06 -33.96 6.34
CA HIS A 41 -8.79 -33.33 5.96
C HIS A 41 -8.74 -31.81 6.20
N PHE A 42 -9.79 -31.07 5.84
CA PHE A 42 -9.83 -29.61 5.93
C PHE A 42 -10.40 -29.10 7.27
N GLY A 43 -11.14 -29.94 7.99
CA GLY A 43 -11.88 -29.58 9.19
C GLY A 43 -13.22 -28.91 8.88
N GLU A 44 -13.96 -28.58 9.94
CA GLU A 44 -15.31 -28.00 9.83
C GLU A 44 -15.36 -26.51 10.25
N SER A 45 -14.38 -26.04 11.01
CA SER A 45 -14.38 -24.66 11.49
C SER A 45 -14.13 -23.66 10.36
N LYS A 46 -14.89 -22.55 10.36
CA LYS A 46 -14.74 -21.49 9.37
C LYS A 46 -13.32 -20.90 9.35
N SER A 47 -12.68 -20.79 10.51
CA SER A 47 -11.31 -20.24 10.62
C SER A 47 -10.27 -21.19 10.03
N THR A 48 -10.40 -22.50 10.28
CA THR A 48 -9.49 -23.52 9.74
C THR A 48 -9.61 -23.59 8.22
N LEU A 49 -10.84 -23.59 7.69
CA LEU A 49 -11.11 -23.57 6.25
C LEU A 49 -10.52 -22.32 5.58
N TYR A 50 -10.67 -21.15 6.20
CA TYR A 50 -10.10 -19.90 5.68
C TYR A 50 -8.56 -19.93 5.66
N ASN A 51 -7.95 -20.46 6.72
CA ASN A 51 -6.51 -20.66 6.77
C ASN A 51 -6.05 -21.66 5.70
N LYS A 52 -6.73 -22.79 5.52
CA LYS A 52 -6.41 -23.76 4.46
C LYS A 52 -6.56 -23.15 3.06
N ALA A 53 -7.59 -22.34 2.81
CA ALA A 53 -7.77 -21.63 1.54
C ALA A 53 -6.60 -20.66 1.26
N LYS A 54 -6.14 -19.91 2.27
CA LYS A 54 -4.93 -19.07 2.19
C LYS A 54 -3.69 -19.90 1.84
N MET A 55 -3.50 -21.05 2.49
CA MET A 55 -2.37 -21.94 2.22
C MET A 55 -2.41 -22.54 0.81
N ILE A 56 -3.59 -22.87 0.28
CA ILE A 56 -3.76 -23.32 -1.10
C ILE A 56 -3.28 -22.27 -2.09
N LEU A 57 -3.63 -20.98 -1.87
CA LEU A 57 -3.16 -19.89 -2.72
C LEU A 57 -1.64 -19.75 -2.71
N PHE A 58 -1.02 -19.82 -1.53
CA PHE A 58 0.44 -19.77 -1.42
C PHE A 58 1.10 -20.97 -2.08
N ARG A 59 0.50 -22.16 -1.96
CA ARG A 59 0.99 -23.37 -2.64
C ARG A 59 0.90 -23.21 -4.15
N GLN A 60 -0.20 -22.68 -4.66
CA GLN A 60 -0.35 -22.39 -6.08
C GLN A 60 0.71 -21.40 -6.57
N ALA A 61 1.00 -20.34 -5.80
CA ALA A 61 2.04 -19.38 -6.14
C ALA A 61 3.42 -20.06 -6.28
N GLN A 62 3.78 -20.91 -5.32
CA GLN A 62 5.03 -21.67 -5.32
C GLN A 62 5.08 -22.75 -6.41
N LEU A 63 3.96 -23.36 -6.78
CA LEU A 63 3.90 -24.32 -7.89
C LEU A 63 4.09 -23.62 -9.23
N GLN A 64 3.49 -22.44 -9.40
CA GLN A 64 3.62 -21.65 -10.63
C GLN A 64 5.04 -21.09 -10.80
N TYR A 65 5.68 -20.70 -9.69
CA TYR A 65 7.02 -20.15 -9.66
C TYR A 65 7.82 -20.84 -8.53
N PRO A 66 8.33 -22.06 -8.77
CA PRO A 66 9.13 -22.76 -7.77
C PRO A 66 10.41 -21.99 -7.45
N PRO A 67 10.95 -22.12 -6.24
CA PRO A 67 12.24 -21.53 -5.92
C PRO A 67 13.32 -22.13 -6.83
N SER A 68 14.27 -21.30 -7.28
CA SER A 68 15.46 -21.79 -7.96
C SER A 68 16.45 -22.36 -6.94
N PRO A 69 17.38 -23.26 -7.33
CA PRO A 69 18.38 -23.80 -6.42
C PRO A 69 19.20 -22.70 -5.69
N GLU A 70 19.48 -21.60 -6.37
CA GLU A 70 20.15 -20.43 -5.80
C GLU A 70 19.34 -19.79 -4.65
N ILE A 71 18.02 -19.65 -4.84
CA ILE A 71 17.12 -19.08 -3.83
C ILE A 71 16.95 -20.07 -2.66
N GLU A 72 16.87 -21.37 -2.96
CA GLU A 72 16.81 -22.42 -1.95
C GLU A 72 18.01 -22.36 -1.00
N ASP A 73 19.22 -22.28 -1.55
CA ASP A 73 20.44 -22.18 -0.74
C ASP A 73 20.52 -20.84 0.00
N GLN A 74 20.32 -19.72 -0.73
CA GLN A 74 20.43 -18.37 -0.15
C GLN A 74 19.48 -18.15 1.03
N LEU A 75 18.25 -18.65 0.94
CA LEU A 75 17.23 -18.48 1.98
C LEU A 75 17.11 -19.66 2.92
N LYS A 76 17.97 -20.68 2.77
CA LYS A 76 17.92 -21.96 3.50
C LYS A 76 16.50 -22.51 3.52
N LEU A 77 15.90 -22.60 2.32
CA LEU A 77 14.51 -23.02 2.19
C LEU A 77 14.38 -24.50 2.56
N PHE A 78 13.30 -24.80 3.27
CA PHE A 78 12.90 -26.17 3.57
C PHE A 78 11.43 -26.35 3.24
N LYS A 79 11.05 -27.57 2.87
CA LYS A 79 9.66 -27.91 2.56
C LYS A 79 8.97 -28.41 3.83
N CYS A 80 7.94 -27.69 4.28
CA CYS A 80 7.15 -28.08 5.45
C CYS A 80 6.32 -29.33 5.14
N ALA A 81 6.49 -30.41 5.92
CA ALA A 81 5.80 -31.68 5.69
C ALA A 81 4.26 -31.57 5.76
N GLU A 82 3.74 -30.82 6.73
CA GLU A 82 2.30 -30.67 6.93
C GLU A 82 1.62 -29.83 5.84
N THR A 83 2.29 -28.76 5.40
CA THR A 83 1.70 -27.75 4.52
C THR A 83 2.18 -27.85 3.08
N ASN A 84 3.18 -28.68 2.79
CA ASN A 84 3.83 -28.79 1.47
C ASN A 84 4.18 -27.42 0.87
N LEU A 85 4.58 -26.47 1.72
CA LEU A 85 5.05 -25.16 1.33
C LEU A 85 6.54 -25.03 1.61
N TRP A 86 7.22 -24.33 0.72
CA TRP A 86 8.56 -23.82 0.98
C TRP A 86 8.51 -22.72 2.04
N LYS A 87 9.33 -22.86 3.07
CA LYS A 87 9.53 -21.89 4.15
C LYS A 87 11.00 -21.58 4.27
N SER A 88 11.32 -20.38 4.74
CA SER A 88 12.69 -20.00 5.07
C SER A 88 12.92 -20.21 6.56
N LYS A 89 14.12 -20.65 6.94
CA LYS A 89 14.53 -20.75 8.33
C LYS A 89 15.28 -19.47 8.73
N GLU A 90 14.65 -18.64 9.56
CA GLU A 90 15.32 -17.44 10.09
C GLU A 90 16.27 -17.81 11.24
N ARG A 91 17.22 -16.92 11.58
CA ARG A 91 18.14 -17.13 12.71
C ARG A 91 17.54 -16.67 14.04
N VAL A 92 16.23 -16.86 14.20
CA VAL A 92 15.46 -16.35 15.34
C VAL A 92 14.68 -17.45 16.04
N ASP A 93 15.18 -18.69 15.94
CA ASP A 93 14.55 -19.91 16.47
C ASP A 93 14.19 -19.83 17.96
N ASN A 94 14.93 -19.04 18.75
CA ASN A 94 14.74 -18.90 20.20
C ASN A 94 13.98 -17.62 20.62
N ALA A 95 13.50 -16.80 19.68
CA ALA A 95 12.73 -15.62 20.07
C ALA A 95 11.31 -16.01 20.47
N ASP A 96 10.75 -15.23 21.40
CA ASP A 96 9.34 -15.29 21.77
C ASP A 96 8.47 -14.66 20.67
N LEU A 97 8.44 -15.34 19.52
CA LEU A 97 7.70 -14.95 18.33
C LEU A 97 6.80 -16.09 17.89
N PRO A 98 5.65 -15.79 17.25
CA PRO A 98 4.81 -16.83 16.67
C PRO A 98 5.60 -17.69 15.67
N ALA A 99 5.35 -19.00 15.64
CA ALA A 99 6.04 -19.93 14.74
C ALA A 99 5.95 -19.54 13.25
N GLU A 100 4.88 -18.85 12.84
CA GLU A 100 4.73 -18.29 11.48
C GLU A 100 5.75 -17.18 11.16
N THR A 101 6.21 -16.46 12.18
CA THR A 101 7.25 -15.42 12.06
C THR A 101 8.64 -16.04 12.05
N ILE A 102 8.87 -17.07 12.86
CA ILE A 102 10.16 -17.76 12.94
C ILE A 102 10.46 -18.50 11.62
N THR A 103 9.42 -19.10 11.02
CA THR A 103 9.53 -19.86 9.76
C THR A 103 8.55 -19.33 8.71
N PRO A 104 8.84 -18.14 8.13
CA PRO A 104 7.93 -17.50 7.19
C PRO A 104 7.83 -18.29 5.88
N ILE A 105 6.65 -18.22 5.28
CA ILE A 105 6.36 -18.88 4.00
C ILE A 105 7.06 -18.13 2.87
N TYR A 106 7.83 -18.84 2.05
CA TYR A 106 8.42 -18.24 0.85
C TYR A 106 7.33 -17.89 -0.16
N LEU A 107 7.31 -16.66 -0.67
CA LEU A 107 6.44 -16.26 -1.76
C LEU A 107 7.25 -15.73 -2.95
N PRO A 108 7.06 -16.32 -4.15
CA PRO A 108 7.74 -15.87 -5.36
C PRO A 108 7.23 -14.50 -5.78
N ARG A 109 8.16 -13.58 -6.09
CA ARG A 109 7.84 -12.19 -6.42
C ARG A 109 7.16 -12.02 -7.78
N GLU A 110 7.31 -13.01 -8.66
CA GLU A 110 6.72 -13.08 -9.99
C GLU A 110 5.23 -13.39 -9.95
N SER A 111 4.75 -14.05 -8.88
CA SER A 111 3.36 -14.44 -8.77
C SER A 111 2.43 -13.25 -8.53
N HIS A 112 1.32 -13.22 -9.28
CA HIS A 112 0.24 -12.25 -9.06
C HIS A 112 -0.42 -12.43 -7.68
N ILE A 113 -0.46 -13.66 -7.15
CA ILE A 113 -0.95 -13.95 -5.79
C ILE A 113 -0.14 -13.16 -4.76
N THR A 114 1.19 -13.13 -4.90
CA THR A 114 2.10 -12.35 -4.06
C THR A 114 1.80 -10.86 -4.15
N SER A 115 1.57 -10.34 -5.36
CA SER A 115 1.21 -8.93 -5.57
C SER A 115 -0.13 -8.56 -4.91
N LEU A 116 -1.15 -9.41 -5.03
CA LEU A 116 -2.44 -9.22 -4.35
C LEU A 116 -2.30 -9.26 -2.83
N TYR A 117 -1.47 -10.17 -2.29
CA TYR A 117 -1.24 -10.28 -0.86
C TYR A 117 -0.50 -9.05 -0.29
N ILE A 118 0.55 -8.57 -0.98
CA ILE A 118 1.23 -7.31 -0.63
C ILE A 118 0.22 -6.16 -0.57
N LEU A 119 -0.61 -6.02 -1.61
CA LEU A 119 -1.62 -4.96 -1.68
C LEU A 119 -2.67 -5.07 -0.58
N HIS A 120 -3.04 -6.30 -0.20
CA HIS A 120 -3.94 -6.56 0.93
C HIS A 120 -3.36 -6.07 2.24
N ILE A 121 -2.13 -6.47 2.58
CA ILE A 121 -1.45 -6.07 3.81
C ILE A 121 -1.27 -4.55 3.86
N HIS A 122 -0.92 -3.92 2.75
CA HIS A 122 -0.82 -2.47 2.67
C HIS A 122 -2.16 -1.77 2.94
N ARG A 123 -3.27 -2.28 2.38
CA ARG A 123 -4.61 -1.71 2.59
C ARG A 123 -5.13 -1.92 4.01
N THR A 124 -4.90 -3.10 4.61
CA THR A 124 -5.33 -3.38 6.00
C THR A 124 -4.55 -2.56 7.02
N ASN A 125 -3.33 -2.14 6.67
CA ASN A 125 -2.51 -1.24 7.48
C ASN A 125 -2.63 0.23 7.02
N ASN A 126 -3.83 0.67 6.63
CA ASN A 126 -4.15 2.07 6.33
C ASN A 126 -3.18 2.75 5.35
N HIS A 127 -2.82 2.06 4.26
CA HIS A 127 -1.94 2.60 3.24
C HIS A 127 -0.55 3.01 3.75
N CYS A 128 -0.03 2.29 4.75
CA CYS A 128 1.27 2.55 5.36
C CYS A 128 2.45 2.50 4.36
N GLY A 129 3.59 3.04 4.80
CA GLY A 129 4.79 3.12 3.98
C GLY A 129 5.33 1.75 3.55
N ILE A 130 6.23 1.75 2.57
CA ILE A 130 6.83 0.52 2.01
C ILE A 130 7.51 -0.31 3.10
N ASN A 131 8.28 0.34 3.98
CA ASN A 131 9.01 -0.36 5.04
C ASN A 131 8.07 -0.97 6.06
N GLN A 132 7.02 -0.25 6.49
CA GLN A 132 6.00 -0.77 7.40
C GLN A 132 5.23 -1.94 6.79
N THR A 133 4.82 -1.82 5.52
CA THR A 133 4.19 -2.93 4.79
C THR A 133 5.11 -4.15 4.74
N LEU A 134 6.41 -3.94 4.50
CA LEU A 134 7.39 -5.02 4.45
C LEU A 134 7.60 -5.69 5.81
N THR A 135 7.64 -4.93 6.90
CA THR A 135 7.70 -5.47 8.26
C THR A 135 6.49 -6.34 8.56
N GLU A 136 5.28 -5.88 8.23
CA GLU A 136 4.05 -6.66 8.43
C GLU A 136 3.99 -7.92 7.56
N LEU A 137 4.52 -7.87 6.33
CA LEU A 137 4.65 -9.06 5.49
C LEU A 137 5.60 -10.09 6.12
N ARG A 138 6.75 -9.66 6.64
CA ARG A 138 7.77 -10.55 7.24
C ARG A 138 7.29 -11.33 8.45
N ARG A 139 6.22 -10.90 9.10
CA ARG A 139 5.58 -11.66 10.19
C ARG A 139 5.02 -13.02 9.75
N ARG A 140 4.82 -13.23 8.44
CA ARG A 140 4.18 -14.44 7.90
C ARG A 140 4.83 -14.97 6.62
N VAL A 141 5.38 -14.09 5.79
CA VAL A 141 5.88 -14.44 4.45
C VAL A 141 7.22 -13.79 4.16
N TRP A 142 8.05 -14.50 3.40
CA TRP A 142 9.34 -14.03 2.93
C TRP A 142 9.33 -13.90 1.40
N ILE A 143 9.64 -12.72 0.89
CA ILE A 143 9.62 -12.40 -0.55
C ILE A 143 11.02 -11.96 -0.98
N THR A 144 11.57 -12.59 -2.02
CA THR A 144 12.87 -12.20 -2.58
C THR A 144 12.83 -10.78 -3.11
N LYS A 145 13.90 -10.02 -2.84
CA LYS A 145 13.98 -8.58 -3.14
C LYS A 145 12.75 -7.82 -2.60
N GLY A 146 12.25 -8.21 -1.42
CA GLY A 146 10.96 -7.81 -0.87
C GLY A 146 10.68 -6.30 -0.92
N ARG A 147 11.64 -5.45 -0.55
CA ARG A 147 11.49 -3.98 -0.63
C ARG A 147 11.21 -3.50 -2.05
N LEU A 148 11.96 -4.01 -3.04
CA LEU A 148 11.78 -3.67 -4.45
C LEU A 148 10.42 -4.17 -4.96
N THR A 149 10.06 -5.41 -4.62
CA THR A 149 8.79 -6.02 -4.99
C THR A 149 7.62 -5.22 -4.40
N THR A 150 7.64 -4.92 -3.10
CA THR A 150 6.62 -4.08 -2.44
C THR A 150 6.53 -2.70 -3.09
N LYS A 151 7.65 -1.99 -3.28
CA LYS A 151 7.65 -0.68 -3.95
C LYS A 151 7.00 -0.75 -5.33
N ARG A 152 7.38 -1.74 -6.16
CA ARG A 152 6.81 -1.95 -7.50
C ARG A 152 5.31 -2.22 -7.42
N THR A 153 4.87 -3.11 -6.53
CA THR A 153 3.46 -3.48 -6.38
C THR A 153 2.61 -2.30 -5.95
N LEU A 154 3.04 -1.54 -4.92
CA LEU A 154 2.29 -0.38 -4.43
C LEU A 154 2.23 0.73 -5.49
N ASN A 155 3.34 1.03 -6.14
CA ASN A 155 3.40 2.03 -7.20
C ASN A 155 2.58 1.64 -8.43
N LYS A 156 2.34 0.35 -8.69
CA LYS A 156 1.54 -0.10 -9.85
C LYS A 156 0.06 -0.27 -9.52
N LEU A 157 -0.27 -0.89 -8.39
CA LEU A 157 -1.63 -1.38 -8.09
C LEU A 157 -2.40 -0.54 -7.07
N CYS A 158 -1.74 0.33 -6.29
CA CYS A 158 -2.42 1.13 -5.26
C CYS A 158 -2.85 2.50 -5.81
N PHE A 159 -4.08 2.59 -6.32
CA PHE A 159 -4.65 3.86 -6.82
C PHE A 159 -4.76 4.95 -5.75
N HIS A 160 -5.07 4.59 -4.50
CA HIS A 160 -5.16 5.55 -3.40
C HIS A 160 -3.83 6.28 -3.18
N CYS A 161 -2.73 5.53 -3.03
CA CYS A 161 -1.40 6.11 -2.88
C CYS A 161 -0.92 6.83 -4.14
N LYS A 162 -1.26 6.34 -5.34
CA LYS A 162 -0.97 7.04 -6.60
C LYS A 162 -1.59 8.42 -6.62
N ARG A 163 -2.89 8.51 -6.30
CA ARG A 163 -3.62 9.77 -6.25
C ARG A 163 -3.08 10.71 -5.17
N TYR A 164 -2.78 10.18 -3.98
CA TYR A 164 -2.21 10.99 -2.89
C TYR A 164 -0.83 11.56 -3.21
N LYS A 165 -0.02 10.82 -3.98
CA LYS A 165 1.33 11.25 -4.39
C LYS A 165 1.37 12.02 -5.72
N ALA A 166 0.23 12.19 -6.37
CA ALA A 166 0.16 12.89 -7.65
C ALA A 166 0.57 14.35 -7.41
N GLN A 167 1.57 14.80 -8.17
CA GLN A 167 1.96 16.21 -8.18
C GLN A 167 1.01 16.98 -9.11
N PRO A 168 0.73 18.26 -8.80
CA PRO A 168 0.05 19.13 -9.76
C PRO A 168 0.86 19.21 -11.06
N PHE A 169 0.19 19.57 -12.15
CA PHE A 169 0.88 19.87 -13.40
C PHE A 169 1.97 20.91 -13.15
N LYS A 170 3.12 20.75 -13.82
CA LYS A 170 4.19 21.74 -13.77
C LYS A 170 3.57 23.07 -14.22
N LEU A 171 3.55 24.04 -13.32
CA LEU A 171 3.15 25.39 -13.67
C LEU A 171 4.08 25.87 -14.80
N PRO A 172 3.56 26.62 -15.79
CA PRO A 172 4.43 27.30 -16.73
C PRO A 172 5.40 28.21 -15.97
N GLU A 173 6.52 28.57 -16.59
CA GLU A 173 7.38 29.59 -16.03
C GLU A 173 6.56 30.85 -15.76
N PHE A 174 6.71 31.41 -14.56
CA PHE A 174 6.04 32.66 -14.22
C PHE A 174 6.55 33.74 -15.18
N PRO A 175 5.64 34.56 -15.75
CA PRO A 175 6.07 35.66 -16.60
C PRO A 175 6.95 36.63 -15.79
N VAL A 176 7.88 37.29 -16.47
CA VAL A 176 8.72 38.32 -15.87
C VAL A 176 7.81 39.38 -15.23
N HIS A 177 8.13 39.78 -13.99
CA HIS A 177 7.37 40.82 -13.32
C HIS A 177 7.42 42.11 -14.15
N PRO A 178 6.28 42.82 -14.31
CA PRO A 178 6.28 44.12 -14.99
C PRO A 178 7.28 45.07 -14.33
N ALA A 179 7.98 45.89 -15.12
CA ALA A 179 8.98 46.84 -14.62
C ALA A 179 8.46 47.68 -13.43
N ARG A 180 7.18 48.10 -13.48
CA ARG A 180 6.51 48.83 -12.39
C ARG A 180 6.57 48.12 -11.02
N ARG A 181 6.59 46.78 -10.97
CA ARG A 181 6.67 46.00 -9.72
C ARG A 181 8.10 45.91 -9.16
N VAL A 182 9.12 46.08 -10.01
CA VAL A 182 10.52 45.84 -9.64
C VAL A 182 11.38 47.11 -9.63
N THR A 183 10.93 48.20 -10.24
CA THR A 183 11.58 49.50 -10.13
C THR A 183 11.33 50.10 -8.74
N GLY A 184 12.30 50.80 -8.15
CA GLY A 184 12.07 51.62 -6.97
C GLY A 184 11.25 52.88 -7.30
N PRO A 185 10.60 53.53 -6.32
CA PRO A 185 10.03 54.87 -6.52
C PRO A 185 11.18 55.89 -6.72
N LEU A 186 11.00 56.82 -7.66
CA LEU A 186 11.89 57.96 -7.92
C LEU A 186 11.70 59.08 -6.89
N TYR A 187 10.49 59.23 -6.35
CA TYR A 187 10.15 60.24 -5.34
C TYR A 187 9.21 59.68 -4.27
N PRO A 188 9.19 60.27 -3.05
CA PRO A 188 8.25 59.86 -2.01
C PRO A 188 6.81 59.83 -2.53
N SER A 189 6.01 58.86 -2.12
CA SER A 189 4.59 58.67 -2.49
C SER A 189 4.26 58.35 -3.96
N GLU A 190 5.24 58.08 -4.83
CA GLU A 190 4.98 57.64 -6.22
C GLU A 190 4.27 56.28 -6.29
N LYS A 191 4.57 55.39 -5.34
CA LYS A 191 3.98 54.05 -5.25
C LYS A 191 3.23 53.91 -3.94
N ALA A 192 1.99 53.45 -4.03
CA ALA A 192 1.16 53.08 -2.89
C ALA A 192 0.79 51.61 -3.02
N GLY A 193 1.01 50.85 -1.94
CA GLY A 193 0.44 49.52 -1.76
C GLY A 193 -0.94 49.66 -1.14
N MET A 194 -1.94 48.99 -1.70
CA MET A 194 -3.26 48.85 -1.09
C MET A 194 -3.49 47.39 -0.80
N ASP A 195 -3.81 47.07 0.46
CA ASP A 195 -4.20 45.73 0.88
C ASP A 195 -5.52 45.80 1.64
N TYR A 196 -6.34 44.78 1.50
CA TYR A 196 -7.60 44.66 2.22
C TYR A 196 -7.47 43.53 3.23
N THR A 197 -7.73 43.82 4.50
CA THR A 197 -7.87 42.75 5.50
C THR A 197 -9.35 42.39 5.71
N GLY A 198 -9.57 41.09 5.79
CA GLY A 198 -10.86 40.40 5.65
C GLY A 198 -11.89 40.70 6.74
N PRO A 199 -13.16 40.29 6.53
CA PRO A 199 -14.29 40.91 7.18
C PRO A 199 -14.26 40.66 8.68
N LEU A 200 -14.01 41.73 9.42
CA LEU A 200 -14.02 41.71 10.87
C LEU A 200 -15.48 41.84 11.31
N PRO A 201 -16.01 40.86 12.08
CA PRO A 201 -17.36 40.93 12.58
C PRO A 201 -17.44 41.99 13.69
N TYR A 202 -18.46 42.83 13.64
CA TYR A 202 -18.79 43.74 14.73
C TYR A 202 -20.27 43.60 15.08
N LYS A 203 -20.63 43.97 16.32
CA LYS A 203 -22.03 43.98 16.76
C LYS A 203 -22.57 45.40 16.68
N THR A 204 -23.71 45.55 16.03
CA THR A 204 -24.49 46.80 16.01
C THR A 204 -25.29 46.91 17.32
N ASP A 205 -25.77 48.12 17.65
CA ASP A 205 -26.59 48.38 18.85
C ASP A 205 -27.88 47.53 18.90
N SER A 206 -28.35 47.06 17.74
CA SER A 206 -29.45 46.09 17.59
C SER A 206 -29.06 44.62 17.85
N ASN A 207 -27.84 44.36 18.37
CA ASN A 207 -27.26 43.04 18.62
C ASN A 207 -27.15 42.14 17.36
N THR A 208 -27.21 42.75 16.17
CA THR A 208 -26.98 42.12 14.89
C THR A 208 -25.48 42.13 14.57
N THR A 209 -24.98 41.05 13.96
CA THR A 209 -23.55 40.97 13.57
C THR A 209 -23.38 41.43 12.13
N GLU A 210 -22.60 42.49 11.93
CA GLU A 210 -22.26 43.07 10.63
C GLU A 210 -20.77 42.92 10.35
N LYS A 211 -20.35 43.23 9.12
CA LYS A 211 -18.98 43.03 8.62
C LYS A 211 -18.41 44.34 8.11
N TYR A 212 -17.20 44.70 8.54
CA TYR A 212 -16.42 45.76 7.89
C TYR A 212 -15.10 45.21 7.35
N TRP A 213 -14.56 45.89 6.35
CA TRP A 213 -13.27 45.59 5.74
C TRP A 213 -12.34 46.77 6.01
N LEU A 214 -11.11 46.50 6.42
CA LEU A 214 -10.12 47.57 6.58
C LEU A 214 -9.26 47.64 5.31
N LEU A 215 -9.16 48.85 4.75
CA LEU A 215 -8.20 49.17 3.70
C LEU A 215 -6.90 49.65 4.37
N LEU A 216 -5.83 48.92 4.15
CA LEU A 216 -4.48 49.29 4.55
C LEU A 216 -3.79 49.93 3.33
N SER A 217 -3.35 51.17 3.49
CA SER A 217 -2.58 51.88 2.46
C SER A 217 -1.19 52.21 2.98
N GLU A 218 -0.16 51.68 2.33
CA GLU A 218 1.24 51.98 2.63
C GLU A 218 1.82 52.86 1.52
N HIS A 219 2.45 53.96 1.93
CA HIS A 219 3.13 54.89 1.04
C HIS A 219 4.63 54.82 1.27
N THR A 220 5.42 54.63 0.20
CA THR A 220 6.88 54.64 0.30
C THR A 220 7.37 56.05 0.59
N ARG A 221 7.89 56.30 1.80
CA ARG A 221 8.60 57.54 2.16
C ARG A 221 10.08 57.39 1.75
N ASN A 222 10.60 58.33 0.97
CA ASN A 222 12.04 58.42 0.71
C ASN A 222 12.67 59.13 1.92
N LEU A 223 13.47 58.42 2.71
CA LEU A 223 14.35 59.04 3.70
C LEU A 223 15.61 59.47 2.94
N HIS A 224 15.77 60.78 2.76
CA HIS A 224 17.04 61.37 2.38
C HIS A 224 18.04 61.29 3.52
#